data_AF-A0A8J3FJ30-F1
#
_entry.id   AF-A0A8J3FJ30-F1
#
_cell.length_a   1.000
_cell.length_b   1.000
_cell.length_c   1.000
_cell.angle_alpha   90.00
_cell.angle_beta   90.00
_cell.angle_gamma   90.00
#
_symmetry.space_group_name_H-M   'P 1'
#
loop_
_entity.id
_entity.type
_entity.pdbx_description
1 polymer ?
#
loop_
_entity_poly.entity_id
_entity_poly.type
_entity_poly.pdbx_seq_one_letter_code
_entity_poly.pdbx_strand_id
1 'polypeptide(L)'
;MSNPKRHVYTAAELTAIVEAINTAGDGGRLLRGTMEAIWKPLLTQYATGSGHNTAVRPADHEIPLAQWQAVTEAVLARADQWGLAPVIAFDLAIGLPSHYPDPTVPTPDLPVGVNLPGVHRLEADRDATEVISAASAYCDALAAAYGPGSGYHLDAVVSWQRQLSRMFQLSLGARTRVHRDGPLSLLVHTQAGITYGLLFHAIPRRCTVCGAGLTDDGTAVGGDSGCSHAPNYPLDRPQPGTWSFHS
;
A
#
# COMPACT_ATOMS: atom_id res chain seq x y z
N MET A 1 -27.63 26.87 -12.12
CA MET A 1 -26.91 25.58 -12.25
C MET A 1 -26.97 25.19 -13.71
N SER A 2 -25.83 24.90 -14.35
CA SER A 2 -25.82 24.42 -15.74
C SER A 2 -26.38 22.99 -15.77
N ASN A 3 -27.13 22.63 -16.83
CA ASN A 3 -27.51 21.25 -17.03
C ASN A 3 -26.25 20.42 -17.35
N PRO A 4 -26.10 19.22 -16.75
CA PRO A 4 -24.97 18.34 -17.03
C PRO A 4 -25.02 17.87 -18.49
N LYS A 5 -23.83 17.71 -19.08
CA LYS A 5 -23.68 17.23 -20.46
C LYS A 5 -23.70 15.72 -20.49
N ARG A 6 -24.71 15.16 -21.14
CA ARG A 6 -24.91 13.71 -21.25
C ARG A 6 -24.14 13.14 -22.43
N HIS A 7 -23.54 11.97 -22.24
CA HIS A 7 -22.84 11.21 -23.25
C HIS A 7 -23.12 9.72 -23.09
N VAL A 8 -23.50 9.05 -24.19
CA VAL A 8 -23.60 7.60 -24.24
C VAL A 8 -22.36 7.09 -24.94
N TYR A 9 -21.57 6.24 -24.29
CA TYR A 9 -20.37 5.70 -24.91
C TYR A 9 -20.72 4.83 -26.10
N THR A 10 -19.98 5.03 -27.19
CA THR A 10 -20.01 4.18 -28.37
C THR A 10 -19.24 2.87 -28.14
N ALA A 11 -19.44 1.87 -28.99
CA ALA A 11 -18.69 0.62 -28.94
C ALA A 11 -17.16 0.84 -29.04
N ALA A 12 -16.72 1.82 -29.84
CA ALA A 12 -15.30 2.15 -29.98
C ALA A 12 -14.72 2.77 -28.70
N GLU A 13 -15.48 3.65 -28.04
CA GLU A 13 -15.07 4.26 -26.77
C GLU A 13 -15.02 3.22 -25.64
N LEU A 14 -16.02 2.34 -25.56
CA LEU A 14 -16.02 1.22 -24.61
C LEU A 14 -14.84 0.26 -24.85
N THR A 15 -14.50 -0.01 -26.12
CA THR A 15 -13.32 -0.82 -26.47
C THR A 15 -12.03 -0.18 -25.97
N ALA A 16 -11.87 1.13 -26.15
CA ALA A 16 -10.70 1.85 -25.66
C ALA A 16 -10.60 1.84 -24.12
N ILE A 17 -11.73 1.94 -23.41
CA ILE A 17 -11.78 1.81 -21.95
C ILE A 17 -11.33 0.40 -21.53
N VAL A 18 -11.86 -0.64 -22.16
CA VAL A 18 -11.49 -2.04 -21.88
C VAL A 18 -10.02 -2.31 -22.18
N GLU A 19 -9.48 -1.76 -23.27
CA GLU A 19 -8.06 -1.86 -23.60
C GLU A 19 -7.18 -1.21 -22.52
N ALA A 20 -7.55 -0.02 -22.04
CA ALA A 20 -6.86 0.65 -20.94
C ALA A 20 -6.87 -0.19 -19.65
N ILE A 21 -8.00 -0.80 -19.32
CA ILE A 21 -8.15 -1.71 -18.16
C ILE A 21 -7.24 -2.94 -18.30
N ASN A 22 -7.29 -3.61 -19.46
CA ASN A 22 -6.59 -4.88 -19.66
C ASN A 22 -5.08 -4.73 -19.82
N THR A 23 -4.60 -3.64 -20.40
CA THR A 23 -3.16 -3.36 -20.61
C THR A 23 -2.46 -2.81 -19.37
N ALA A 24 -3.22 -2.37 -18.35
CA ALA A 24 -2.64 -1.89 -17.10
C ALA A 24 -1.79 -2.96 -16.41
N GLY A 25 -0.57 -2.58 -16.02
CA GLY A 25 0.39 -3.46 -15.34
C GLY A 25 0.42 -3.33 -13.82
N ASP A 26 -0.22 -2.30 -13.27
CA ASP A 26 -0.31 -1.97 -11.86
C ASP A 26 -1.54 -1.07 -11.61
N GLY A 27 -1.89 -0.83 -10.34
CA GLY A 27 -3.06 -0.04 -9.95
C GLY A 27 -2.99 1.43 -10.35
N GLY A 28 -1.81 2.05 -10.28
CA GLY A 28 -1.63 3.46 -10.65
C GLY A 28 -1.84 3.69 -12.15
N ARG A 29 -1.34 2.77 -12.98
CA ARG A 29 -1.58 2.76 -14.43
C ARG A 29 -3.03 2.42 -14.77
N LEU A 30 -3.67 1.51 -14.02
CA LEU A 30 -5.08 1.19 -14.18
C LEU A 30 -5.93 2.44 -13.98
N LEU A 31 -5.78 3.13 -12.86
CA LEU A 31 -6.56 4.33 -12.57
C LEU A 31 -6.30 5.42 -13.62
N ARG A 32 -5.04 5.78 -13.85
CA ARG A 32 -4.69 6.85 -14.80
C ARG A 32 -5.20 6.56 -16.21
N GLY A 33 -4.86 5.39 -16.77
CA GLY A 33 -5.22 5.05 -18.14
C GLY A 33 -6.73 4.91 -18.33
N THR A 34 -7.43 4.33 -17.36
CA THR A 34 -8.90 4.20 -17.45
C THR A 34 -9.57 5.57 -17.33
N MET A 35 -9.14 6.43 -16.40
CA MET A 35 -9.68 7.78 -16.26
C MET A 35 -9.44 8.62 -17.52
N GLU A 36 -8.25 8.53 -18.12
CA GLU A 36 -7.97 9.17 -19.41
C GLU A 36 -8.90 8.65 -20.52
N ALA A 37 -9.14 7.34 -20.61
CA ALA A 37 -10.02 6.74 -21.61
C ALA A 37 -11.50 7.14 -21.42
N ILE A 38 -11.98 7.23 -20.18
CA ILE A 38 -13.33 7.68 -19.81
C ILE A 38 -13.52 9.16 -20.15
N TRP A 39 -12.59 10.01 -19.74
CA TRP A 39 -12.75 11.46 -19.87
C TRP A 39 -12.46 11.99 -21.28
N LYS A 40 -11.58 11.34 -22.06
CA LYS A 40 -11.24 11.78 -23.42
C LYS A 40 -12.46 12.08 -24.31
N PRO A 41 -13.44 11.19 -24.50
CA PRO A 41 -14.64 11.48 -25.30
C PRO A 41 -15.58 12.51 -24.66
N LEU A 42 -15.59 12.64 -23.34
CA LEU A 42 -16.40 13.65 -22.65
C LEU A 42 -15.84 15.07 -22.82
N LEU A 43 -14.52 15.17 -23.05
CA LEU A 43 -13.78 16.42 -23.13
C LEU A 43 -13.46 16.88 -24.56
N THR A 44 -13.57 16.02 -25.57
CA THR A 44 -13.34 16.38 -26.99
C THR A 44 -14.20 17.55 -27.46
N GLN A 45 -15.39 17.74 -26.89
CA GLN A 45 -16.26 18.90 -27.14
C GLN A 45 -15.72 20.26 -26.65
N TYR A 46 -14.65 20.27 -25.83
CA TYR A 46 -13.98 21.49 -25.36
C TYR A 46 -12.66 21.79 -26.08
N ALA A 47 -12.17 20.87 -26.92
CA ALA A 47 -10.90 21.04 -27.65
C ALA A 47 -10.92 22.21 -28.65
N THR A 48 -12.11 22.74 -28.98
CA THR A 48 -12.29 23.83 -29.95
C THR A 48 -12.51 25.22 -29.33
N GLY A 49 -12.43 25.38 -28.00
CA GLY A 49 -12.81 26.65 -27.33
C GLY A 49 -11.86 27.12 -26.24
N SER A 50 -10.99 28.08 -26.57
CA SER A 50 -10.36 29.09 -25.69
C SER A 50 -9.87 28.68 -24.29
N GLY A 51 -8.63 28.21 -24.21
CA GLY A 51 -7.56 28.85 -23.42
C GLY A 51 -7.66 28.96 -21.90
N HIS A 52 -8.65 28.38 -21.22
CA HIS A 52 -8.73 28.43 -19.76
C HIS A 52 -8.66 27.04 -19.16
N ASN A 53 -7.70 26.89 -18.24
CA ASN A 53 -7.45 25.72 -17.41
C ASN A 53 -8.57 25.58 -16.36
N THR A 54 -9.83 25.49 -16.78
CA THR A 54 -10.96 25.24 -15.89
C THR A 54 -10.89 23.79 -15.45
N ALA A 55 -10.69 23.56 -14.16
CA ALA A 55 -10.75 22.22 -13.57
C ALA A 55 -12.03 21.52 -14.02
N VAL A 56 -11.89 20.35 -14.65
CA VAL A 56 -13.01 19.50 -15.06
C VAL A 56 -13.75 19.09 -13.79
N ARG A 57 -15.05 19.43 -13.71
CA ARG A 57 -15.90 19.02 -12.59
C ARG A 57 -16.69 17.78 -13.00
N PRO A 58 -16.58 16.65 -12.27
CA PRO A 58 -17.33 15.44 -12.57
C PRO A 58 -18.85 15.66 -12.70
N ALA A 59 -19.41 16.55 -11.88
CA ALA A 59 -20.83 16.88 -11.86
C ALA A 59 -21.36 17.57 -13.13
N ASP A 60 -20.49 18.13 -13.98
CA ASP A 60 -20.89 18.79 -15.23
C ASP A 60 -21.08 17.79 -16.38
N HIS A 61 -20.78 16.50 -16.15
CA HIS A 61 -20.81 15.43 -17.14
C HIS A 61 -21.57 14.21 -16.63
N GLU A 62 -22.38 13.62 -17.50
CA GLU A 62 -23.27 12.51 -17.16
C GLU A 62 -23.16 11.37 -18.18
N ILE A 63 -23.11 10.12 -17.71
CA ILE A 63 -23.18 8.91 -18.54
C ILE A 63 -24.32 7.99 -18.09
N PRO A 64 -24.86 7.09 -18.94
CA PRO A 64 -25.86 6.13 -18.52
C PRO A 64 -25.40 5.27 -17.33
N LEU A 65 -26.27 5.09 -16.35
CA LEU A 65 -26.00 4.29 -15.15
C LEU A 65 -25.50 2.88 -15.49
N ALA A 66 -26.08 2.23 -16.51
CA ALA A 66 -25.67 0.89 -16.94
C ALA A 66 -24.21 0.85 -17.43
N GLN A 67 -23.76 1.87 -18.17
CA GLN A 67 -22.37 1.99 -18.62
C GLN A 67 -21.43 2.35 -17.46
N TRP A 68 -21.88 3.25 -16.57
CA TRP A 68 -21.13 3.61 -15.36
C TRP A 68 -20.84 2.40 -14.48
N GLN A 69 -21.86 1.56 -14.24
CA GLN A 69 -21.74 0.34 -13.44
C GLN A 69 -20.80 -0.66 -14.10
N ALA A 70 -20.99 -0.96 -15.39
CA ALA A 70 -20.15 -1.91 -16.11
C ALA A 70 -18.67 -1.50 -16.12
N VAL A 71 -18.37 -0.21 -16.35
CA VAL A 71 -16.98 0.30 -16.31
C VAL A 71 -16.41 0.18 -14.90
N THR A 72 -17.18 0.55 -13.87
CA THR A 72 -16.75 0.44 -12.47
C THR A 72 -16.45 -1.02 -12.10
N GLU A 73 -17.35 -1.94 -12.43
CA GLU A 73 -17.18 -3.38 -12.20
C GLU A 73 -15.93 -3.92 -12.92
N ALA A 74 -15.71 -3.52 -14.18
CA ALA A 74 -14.54 -3.95 -14.94
C ALA A 74 -13.22 -3.45 -14.31
N VAL A 75 -13.17 -2.17 -13.90
CA VAL A 75 -11.99 -1.61 -13.23
C VAL A 75 -11.75 -2.31 -11.89
N LEU A 76 -12.79 -2.54 -11.10
CA LEU A 76 -12.66 -3.20 -9.79
C LEU A 76 -12.25 -4.67 -9.92
N ALA A 77 -12.81 -5.40 -10.88
CA ALA A 77 -12.40 -6.79 -11.17
C ALA A 77 -10.93 -6.86 -11.59
N ARG A 78 -10.44 -5.85 -12.32
CA ARG A 78 -9.03 -5.75 -12.66
C ARG A 78 -8.17 -5.40 -11.45
N ALA A 79 -8.61 -4.44 -10.64
CA ALA A 79 -7.92 -4.01 -9.42
C ALA A 79 -7.83 -5.11 -8.36
N ASP A 80 -8.84 -5.97 -8.26
CA ASP A 80 -8.90 -7.09 -7.33
C ASP A 80 -7.79 -8.12 -7.59
N GLN A 81 -7.36 -8.27 -8.84
CA GLN A 81 -6.17 -9.07 -9.18
C GLN A 81 -4.88 -8.54 -8.54
N TRP A 82 -4.86 -7.31 -8.05
CA TRP A 82 -3.75 -6.75 -7.26
C TRP A 82 -4.12 -6.52 -5.79
N GLY A 83 -5.29 -6.98 -5.34
CA GLY A 83 -5.84 -6.69 -4.00
C GLY A 83 -6.10 -5.20 -3.76
N LEU A 84 -6.32 -4.42 -4.83
CA LEU A 84 -6.48 -2.96 -4.79
C LEU A 84 -7.91 -2.48 -4.95
N ALA A 85 -8.89 -3.38 -5.11
CA ALA A 85 -10.27 -2.99 -5.38
C ALA A 85 -10.84 -1.95 -4.39
N PRO A 86 -10.63 -2.05 -3.06
CA PRO A 86 -11.15 -1.04 -2.13
C PRO A 86 -10.53 0.37 -2.33
N VAL A 87 -9.24 0.44 -2.64
CA VAL A 87 -8.53 1.72 -2.86
C VAL A 87 -9.02 2.36 -4.15
N ILE A 88 -9.05 1.58 -5.23
CA ILE A 88 -9.50 2.05 -6.54
C ILE A 88 -10.98 2.46 -6.52
N ALA A 89 -11.82 1.78 -5.74
CA ALA A 89 -13.24 2.15 -5.60
C ALA A 89 -13.42 3.58 -5.08
N PHE A 90 -12.58 4.03 -4.15
CA PHE A 90 -12.63 5.39 -3.62
C PHE A 90 -12.24 6.43 -4.69
N ASP A 91 -11.16 6.16 -5.42
CA ASP A 91 -10.70 7.04 -6.50
C ASP A 91 -11.72 7.14 -7.64
N LEU A 92 -12.36 6.02 -8.00
CA LEU A 92 -13.44 6.00 -9.00
C LEU A 92 -14.66 6.82 -8.54
N ALA A 93 -15.06 6.70 -7.26
CA ALA A 93 -16.20 7.43 -6.73
C ALA A 93 -16.01 8.97 -6.80
N ILE A 94 -14.77 9.45 -6.70
CA ILE A 94 -14.44 10.87 -6.80
C ILE A 94 -14.23 11.31 -8.26
N GLY A 95 -13.62 10.44 -9.07
CA GLY A 95 -13.14 10.81 -10.40
C GLY A 95 -14.13 10.58 -11.53
N LEU A 96 -15.05 9.63 -11.41
CA LEU A 96 -15.98 9.28 -12.49
C LEU A 96 -16.99 10.41 -12.76
N PRO A 97 -17.45 10.59 -14.02
CA PRO A 97 -18.57 11.47 -14.31
C PRO A 97 -19.82 11.04 -13.52
N SER A 98 -20.76 11.97 -13.34
CA SER A 98 -22.09 11.65 -12.83
C SER A 98 -22.80 10.64 -13.73
N HIS A 99 -23.89 10.07 -13.24
CA HIS A 99 -24.70 9.12 -13.99
C HIS A 99 -26.17 9.49 -14.00
N TYR A 100 -26.89 9.02 -15.02
CA TYR A 100 -28.33 9.19 -15.15
C TYR A 100 -29.02 7.87 -15.55
N PRO A 101 -30.27 7.63 -15.11
CA PRO A 101 -31.01 6.45 -15.54
C PRO A 101 -31.43 6.61 -17.01
N ASP A 102 -31.06 5.62 -17.84
CA ASP A 102 -31.50 5.50 -19.22
C ASP A 102 -31.86 4.03 -19.52
N PRO A 103 -33.15 3.67 -19.54
CA PRO A 103 -33.56 2.28 -19.77
C PRO A 103 -33.35 1.81 -21.21
N THR A 104 -33.02 2.71 -22.14
CA THR A 104 -32.80 2.36 -23.56
C THR A 104 -31.37 1.94 -23.86
N VAL A 105 -30.43 2.26 -22.95
CA VAL A 105 -29.02 1.88 -23.07
C VAL A 105 -28.81 0.55 -22.35
N PRO A 106 -28.49 -0.55 -23.06
CA PRO A 106 -28.20 -1.82 -22.43
C PRO A 106 -26.89 -1.77 -21.64
N THR A 107 -26.78 -2.61 -20.61
CA THR A 107 -25.50 -2.83 -19.90
C THR A 107 -24.49 -3.44 -20.86
N PRO A 108 -23.33 -2.79 -21.09
CA PRO A 108 -22.31 -3.35 -21.95
C PRO A 108 -21.60 -4.52 -21.24
N ASP A 109 -21.26 -5.55 -22.00
CA ASP A 109 -20.37 -6.62 -21.53
C ASP A 109 -18.92 -6.19 -21.74
N LEU A 110 -18.18 -6.00 -20.64
CA LEU A 110 -16.81 -5.51 -20.63
C LEU A 110 -15.88 -6.63 -20.12
N PRO A 111 -15.36 -7.50 -21.00
CA PRO A 111 -14.55 -8.63 -20.58
C PRO A 111 -13.20 -8.17 -20.00
N VAL A 112 -12.98 -8.48 -18.72
CA VAL A 112 -11.70 -8.25 -18.03
C VAL A 112 -10.90 -9.54 -18.04
N GLY A 113 -9.70 -9.50 -18.62
CA GLY A 113 -8.79 -10.65 -18.62
C GLY A 113 -8.27 -10.94 -17.22
N VAL A 114 -8.21 -12.23 -16.84
CA VAL A 114 -7.41 -12.67 -15.70
C VAL A 114 -5.95 -12.67 -16.13
N ASN A 115 -5.20 -11.63 -15.76
CA ASN A 115 -3.77 -11.50 -16.09
C ASN A 115 -2.89 -11.65 -14.84
N LEU A 116 -3.31 -12.49 -13.90
CA LEU A 116 -2.50 -12.91 -12.77
C LEU A 116 -1.41 -13.88 -13.25
N PRO A 117 -0.12 -13.55 -13.11
CA PRO A 117 0.93 -14.52 -13.38
C PRO A 117 0.80 -15.68 -12.40
N GLY A 118 0.90 -16.93 -12.88
CA GLY A 118 0.87 -18.12 -12.04
C GLY A 118 2.06 -18.26 -11.07
N VAL A 119 2.96 -17.28 -11.05
CA VAL A 119 4.14 -17.21 -10.18
C VAL A 119 4.20 -15.83 -9.53
N HIS A 120 4.16 -15.79 -8.20
CA HIS A 120 4.55 -14.61 -7.43
C HIS A 120 6.06 -14.59 -7.24
N ARG A 121 6.72 -13.49 -7.59
CA ARG A 121 8.17 -13.32 -7.48
C ARG A 121 8.50 -12.38 -6.33
N LEU A 122 9.29 -12.86 -5.39
CA LEU A 122 9.90 -12.05 -4.35
C LEU A 122 11.37 -11.82 -4.70
N GLU A 123 11.74 -10.56 -4.91
CA GLU A 123 13.08 -10.11 -5.26
C GLU A 123 13.64 -9.32 -4.06
N ALA A 124 14.70 -9.83 -3.43
CA ALA A 124 15.38 -9.12 -2.36
C ALA A 124 16.73 -8.61 -2.87
N ASP A 125 17.01 -7.33 -2.63
CA ASP A 125 18.34 -6.78 -2.86
C ASP A 125 19.35 -7.48 -1.96
N ARG A 126 20.63 -7.49 -2.37
CA ARG A 126 21.71 -8.07 -1.56
C ARG A 126 21.70 -7.49 -0.14
N ASP A 127 21.62 -6.18 -0.01
CA ASP A 127 21.61 -5.50 1.28
C ASP A 127 20.39 -5.89 2.13
N ALA A 128 19.24 -6.19 1.50
CA ALA A 128 18.07 -6.71 2.21
C ALA A 128 18.32 -8.12 2.75
N THR A 129 19.01 -8.98 2.00
CA THR A 129 19.40 -10.33 2.50
C THR A 129 20.38 -10.26 3.68
N GLU A 130 21.25 -9.26 3.70
CA GLU A 130 22.15 -8.99 4.83
C GLU A 130 21.36 -8.53 6.07
N VAL A 131 20.35 -7.67 5.90
CA VAL A 131 19.45 -7.25 6.99
C VAL A 131 18.61 -8.41 7.52
N ILE A 132 18.07 -9.27 6.66
CA ILE A 132 17.33 -10.48 7.07
C ILE A 132 18.22 -11.39 7.94
N SER A 133 19.49 -11.53 7.55
CA SER A 133 20.48 -12.29 8.30
C SER A 133 20.82 -11.59 9.64
N ALA A 134 20.98 -10.26 9.63
CA ALA A 134 21.23 -9.46 10.83
C ALA A 134 20.07 -9.54 11.84
N ALA A 135 18.81 -9.49 11.38
CA ALA A 135 17.63 -9.65 12.22
C ALA A 135 17.55 -11.04 12.87
N SER A 136 17.93 -12.08 12.13
CA SER A 136 17.99 -13.45 12.66
C SER A 136 19.09 -13.59 13.71
N ALA A 137 20.30 -13.09 13.42
CA ALA A 137 21.41 -13.06 14.38
C ALA A 137 21.09 -12.21 15.62
N TYR A 138 20.28 -11.16 15.47
CA TYR A 138 19.82 -10.34 16.59
C TYR A 138 18.94 -11.14 17.56
N CYS A 139 18.07 -12.01 17.05
CA CYS A 139 17.27 -12.92 17.87
C CYS A 139 18.18 -13.86 18.68
N ASP A 140 19.23 -14.41 18.06
CA ASP A 140 20.21 -15.26 18.73
C ASP A 140 20.99 -14.48 19.81
N ALA A 141 21.35 -13.22 19.53
CA ALA A 141 22.01 -12.35 20.50
C ALA A 141 21.12 -12.07 21.73
N LEU A 142 19.80 -11.88 21.53
CA LEU A 142 18.85 -11.77 22.63
C LEU A 142 18.75 -13.08 23.43
N ALA A 143 18.74 -14.24 22.77
CA ALA A 143 18.76 -15.54 23.45
C ALA A 143 20.01 -15.71 24.31
N ALA A 144 21.18 -15.34 23.79
CA ALA A 144 22.44 -15.42 24.51
C ALA A 144 22.51 -14.44 25.71
N ALA A 145 21.91 -13.26 25.58
CA ALA A 145 21.94 -12.22 26.61
C ALA A 145 20.92 -12.46 27.75
N TYR A 146 19.71 -12.89 27.41
CA TYR A 146 18.58 -12.97 28.33
C TYR A 146 18.11 -14.40 28.62
N GLY A 147 18.66 -15.39 27.92
CA GLY A 147 18.29 -16.79 28.01
C GLY A 147 17.31 -17.20 26.89
N PRO A 148 17.50 -18.41 26.31
CA PRO A 148 16.57 -18.97 25.35
C PRO A 148 15.22 -19.22 26.04
N GLY A 149 14.17 -18.59 25.54
CA GLY A 149 12.82 -18.65 26.13
C GLY A 149 12.46 -17.48 27.04
N SER A 150 13.37 -16.53 27.26
CA SER A 150 13.00 -15.25 27.88
C SER A 150 11.95 -14.52 27.04
N GLY A 151 11.12 -13.67 27.68
CA GLY A 151 10.11 -12.87 26.97
C GLY A 151 10.71 -12.02 25.85
N TYR A 152 11.85 -11.36 26.10
CA TYR A 152 12.56 -10.57 25.10
C TYR A 152 13.00 -11.39 23.87
N HIS A 153 13.48 -12.62 24.08
CA HIS A 153 13.83 -13.51 22.98
C HIS A 153 12.59 -14.00 22.22
N LEU A 154 11.58 -14.50 22.92
CA LEU A 154 10.40 -15.08 22.29
C LEU A 154 9.59 -14.04 21.51
N ASP A 155 9.38 -12.85 22.07
CA ASP A 155 8.65 -11.77 21.39
C ASP A 155 9.38 -11.32 20.11
N ALA A 156 10.71 -11.23 20.16
CA ALA A 156 11.54 -10.90 19.00
C ALA A 156 11.40 -11.97 17.90
N VAL A 157 11.62 -13.25 18.23
CA VAL A 157 11.52 -14.36 17.26
C VAL A 157 10.13 -14.45 16.65
N VAL A 158 9.08 -14.45 17.48
CA VAL A 158 7.70 -14.58 17.02
C VAL A 158 7.32 -13.40 16.13
N SER A 159 7.68 -12.17 16.53
CA SER A 159 7.39 -10.99 15.71
C SER A 159 8.13 -11.02 14.38
N TRP A 160 9.42 -11.37 14.37
CA TRP A 160 10.24 -11.49 13.16
C TRP A 160 9.67 -12.53 12.18
N GLN A 161 9.45 -13.77 12.65
CA GLN A 161 8.91 -14.85 11.83
C GLN A 161 7.54 -14.52 11.26
N ARG A 162 6.67 -13.90 12.06
CA ARG A 162 5.36 -13.44 11.62
C ARG A 162 5.46 -12.41 10.50
N GLN A 163 6.33 -11.41 10.64
CA GLN A 163 6.45 -10.38 9.59
C GLN A 163 7.11 -10.92 8.32
N LEU A 164 8.11 -11.80 8.45
CA LEU A 164 8.73 -12.45 7.30
C LEU A 164 7.71 -13.30 6.55
N SER A 165 6.89 -14.08 7.26
CA SER A 165 5.81 -14.87 6.67
C SER A 165 4.79 -13.99 5.94
N ARG A 166 4.41 -12.84 6.54
CA ARG A 166 3.52 -11.87 5.90
C ARG A 166 4.08 -11.33 4.59
N MET A 167 5.38 -11.08 4.51
CA MET A 167 6.04 -10.62 3.28
C MET A 167 5.84 -11.61 2.12
N PHE A 168 5.89 -12.92 2.38
CA PHE A 168 5.58 -13.96 1.38
C PHE A 168 4.09 -14.11 1.07
N GLN A 169 3.22 -13.67 1.98
CA GLN A 169 1.76 -13.69 1.80
C GLN A 169 1.22 -12.43 1.11
N LEU A 170 2.04 -11.40 0.88
CA LEU A 170 1.63 -10.18 0.17
C LEU A 170 1.33 -10.50 -1.29
N SER A 171 0.09 -10.90 -1.57
CA SER A 171 -0.42 -11.19 -2.91
C SER A 171 -0.89 -9.93 -3.64
N LEU A 172 -0.19 -8.80 -3.45
CA LEU A 172 -0.52 -7.52 -4.08
C LEU A 172 0.21 -7.40 -5.42
N GLY A 173 -0.26 -8.23 -6.36
CA GLY A 173 0.36 -8.43 -7.66
C GLY A 173 1.41 -9.52 -7.70
N ALA A 174 2.13 -9.58 -8.83
CA ALA A 174 2.97 -10.73 -9.15
C ALA A 174 4.43 -10.56 -8.75
N ARG A 175 4.81 -9.35 -8.33
CA ARG A 175 6.18 -9.04 -7.94
C ARG A 175 6.19 -8.23 -6.65
N THR A 176 7.08 -8.61 -5.74
CA THR A 176 7.40 -7.89 -4.51
C THR A 176 8.90 -7.69 -4.45
N ARG A 177 9.34 -6.45 -4.21
CA ARG A 177 10.75 -6.09 -4.05
C ARG A 177 11.03 -5.71 -2.61
N VAL A 178 12.17 -6.16 -2.10
CA VAL A 178 12.57 -5.96 -0.70
C VAL A 178 13.92 -5.27 -0.68
N HIS A 179 13.96 -4.14 0.00
CA HIS A 179 15.12 -3.25 0.13
C HIS A 179 15.48 -3.09 1.60
N ARG A 180 16.72 -2.64 1.83
CA ARG A 180 17.17 -2.21 3.14
C ARG A 180 16.55 -0.85 3.49
N ASP A 181 16.01 -0.75 4.70
CA ASP A 181 15.56 0.52 5.30
C ASP A 181 16.45 0.94 6.49
N GLY A 182 16.94 -0.06 7.25
CA GLY A 182 17.82 0.17 8.39
C GLY A 182 18.63 -1.08 8.75
N PRO A 183 19.35 -1.06 9.89
CA PRO A 183 20.15 -2.21 10.32
C PRO A 183 19.33 -3.47 10.59
N LEU A 184 18.07 -3.31 11.02
CA LEU A 184 17.13 -4.38 11.34
C LEU A 184 15.76 -4.16 10.67
N SER A 185 15.69 -3.28 9.67
CA SER A 185 14.44 -2.85 9.04
C SER A 185 14.50 -3.00 7.52
N LEU A 186 13.39 -3.41 6.92
CA LEU A 186 13.23 -3.61 5.49
C LEU A 186 12.13 -2.70 4.93
N LEU A 187 12.28 -2.31 3.67
CA LEU A 187 11.25 -1.66 2.88
C LEU A 187 10.77 -2.64 1.80
N VAL A 188 9.47 -2.80 1.65
CA VAL A 188 8.84 -3.76 0.75
C VAL A 188 7.96 -3.00 -0.24
N HIS A 189 8.23 -3.12 -1.54
CA HIS A 189 7.40 -2.54 -2.59
C HIS A 189 6.70 -3.64 -3.38
N THR A 190 5.38 -3.53 -3.50
CA THR A 190 4.58 -4.46 -4.30
C THR A 190 4.37 -3.89 -5.70
N GLN A 191 4.14 -4.76 -6.68
CA GLN A 191 3.80 -4.35 -8.05
C GLN A 191 2.54 -3.49 -8.09
N ALA A 192 1.63 -3.68 -7.13
CA ALA A 192 0.46 -2.86 -6.93
C ALA A 192 0.79 -1.37 -6.63
N GLY A 193 2.06 -1.03 -6.38
CA GLY A 193 2.49 0.32 -6.03
C GLY A 193 2.39 0.64 -4.54
N ILE A 194 2.07 -0.36 -3.71
CA ILE A 194 2.02 -0.19 -2.26
C ILE A 194 3.40 -0.45 -1.67
N THR A 195 3.79 0.42 -0.75
CA THR A 195 5.03 0.31 0.01
C THR A 195 4.72 -0.05 1.45
N TYR A 196 5.50 -0.94 2.03
CA TYR A 196 5.41 -1.32 3.42
C TYR A 196 6.76 -1.27 4.11
N GLY A 197 6.78 -0.86 5.37
CA GLY A 197 7.95 -0.97 6.24
C GLY A 197 7.83 -2.18 7.15
N LEU A 198 8.82 -3.06 7.13
CA LEU A 198 9.04 -4.05 8.19
C LEU A 198 10.07 -3.47 9.15
N LEU A 199 9.59 -2.81 10.20
CA LEU A 199 10.40 -1.95 11.07
C LEU A 199 10.66 -2.63 12.41
N PHE A 200 11.91 -2.54 12.89
CA PHE A 200 12.27 -2.93 14.25
C PHE A 200 11.94 -1.81 15.24
N HIS A 201 11.16 -2.14 16.27
CA HIS A 201 10.78 -1.25 17.36
C HIS A 201 11.51 -1.67 18.61
N ALA A 202 12.57 -0.92 18.91
CA ALA A 202 13.35 -1.11 20.11
C ALA A 202 12.56 -0.67 21.35
N ILE A 203 12.57 -1.48 22.40
CA ILE A 203 11.98 -1.10 23.70
C ILE A 203 12.87 -0.03 24.31
N PRO A 204 12.38 1.19 24.60
CA PRO A 204 13.22 2.23 25.19
C PRO A 204 13.77 1.80 26.55
N ARG A 205 15.03 2.15 26.85
CA ARG A 205 15.55 1.99 28.21
C ARG A 205 14.86 2.98 29.13
N ARG A 206 14.37 2.48 30.26
CA ARG A 206 13.73 3.29 31.29
C ARG A 206 14.19 2.89 32.66
N CYS A 207 14.27 3.86 33.56
CA CYS A 207 14.48 3.61 34.98
C CYS A 207 13.29 2.81 35.54
N THR A 208 13.56 1.68 36.20
CA THR A 208 12.53 0.83 36.82
C THR A 208 11.87 1.46 38.04
N VAL A 209 12.47 2.50 38.60
CA VAL A 209 11.97 3.19 39.81
C VAL A 209 11.14 4.43 39.44
N CYS A 210 11.70 5.36 38.67
CA CYS A 210 11.05 6.65 38.38
C CYS A 210 10.57 6.79 36.92
N GLY A 211 10.80 5.80 36.05
CA GLY A 211 10.34 5.81 34.66
C GLY A 211 11.11 6.74 33.70
N ALA A 212 12.14 7.44 34.20
CA ALA A 212 13.04 8.27 33.40
C ALA A 212 13.58 7.52 32.17
N GLY A 213 13.64 8.17 31.01
CA GLY A 213 14.30 7.59 29.84
C GLY A 213 15.80 7.50 30.08
N LEU A 214 16.44 6.43 29.62
CA LEU A 214 17.89 6.26 29.75
C LEU A 214 18.51 6.14 28.36
N THR A 215 19.59 6.88 28.13
CA THR A 215 20.43 6.75 26.92
C THR A 215 21.31 5.51 27.00
N ASP A 216 22.00 5.19 25.90
CA ASP A 216 22.85 3.99 25.81
C ASP A 216 24.04 3.99 26.78
N ASP A 217 24.51 5.18 27.18
CA ASP A 217 25.55 5.37 28.20
C ASP A 217 25.01 5.34 29.65
N GLY A 218 23.69 5.17 29.83
CA GLY A 218 23.03 5.16 31.13
C GLY A 218 22.65 6.54 31.66
N THR A 219 22.89 7.62 30.90
CA THR A 219 22.48 8.96 31.30
C THR A 219 20.95 9.08 31.34
N ALA A 220 20.41 9.62 32.43
CA ALA A 220 18.98 9.82 32.57
C ALA A 220 18.50 11.10 31.87
N VAL A 221 17.43 10.96 31.10
CA VAL A 221 16.74 12.06 30.41
C VAL A 221 15.37 12.24 31.07
N GLY A 222 15.27 13.26 31.91
CA GLY A 222 14.10 13.54 32.76
C GLY A 222 14.04 12.67 34.03
N GLY A 223 13.05 12.93 34.89
CA GLY A 223 12.83 12.20 36.15
C GLY A 223 13.49 12.83 37.38
N ASP A 224 13.30 12.19 38.54
CA ASP A 224 13.75 12.70 39.83
C ASP A 224 15.28 12.63 40.00
N SER A 225 15.91 13.77 40.26
CA SER A 225 17.37 13.91 40.40
C SER A 225 17.98 13.17 41.60
N GLY A 226 17.15 12.71 42.55
CA GLY A 226 17.58 11.88 43.68
C GLY A 226 17.48 10.37 43.44
N CYS A 227 17.03 9.93 42.26
CA CYS A 227 16.84 8.52 41.96
C CYS A 227 18.18 7.85 41.58
N SER A 228 18.50 6.70 42.20
CA SER A 228 19.54 5.82 41.68
C SER A 228 18.97 5.06 40.48
N HIS A 229 19.19 5.59 39.28
CA HIS A 229 18.57 5.08 38.07
C HIS A 229 19.07 3.66 37.72
N ALA A 230 18.16 2.70 37.73
CA ALA A 230 18.42 1.32 37.32
C ALA A 230 17.61 0.99 36.05
N PRO A 231 18.26 0.56 34.94
CA PRO A 231 17.56 0.33 33.69
C PRO A 231 16.70 -0.94 33.74
N ASN A 232 15.61 -0.95 32.97
CA ASN A 232 14.72 -2.11 32.79
C ASN A 232 15.39 -3.32 32.11
N TYR A 233 16.55 -3.13 31.48
CA TYR A 233 17.46 -4.17 31.05
C TYR A 233 18.90 -3.63 30.97
N PRO A 234 19.95 -4.48 31.03
CA PRO A 234 21.33 -4.01 31.15
C PRO A 234 21.81 -3.17 29.96
N LEU A 235 22.72 -2.22 30.21
CA LEU A 235 23.28 -1.32 29.19
C LEU A 235 24.24 -2.03 28.22
N ASP A 236 24.95 -3.05 28.70
CA ASP A 236 25.94 -3.84 27.97
C ASP A 236 25.32 -4.97 27.13
N ARG A 237 23.99 -5.02 27.02
CA ARG A 237 23.25 -6.09 26.36
C ARG A 237 22.48 -5.56 25.14
N PRO A 238 22.22 -6.42 24.13
CA PRO A 238 21.39 -6.06 22.99
C PRO A 238 20.02 -5.56 23.46
N GLN A 239 19.54 -4.51 22.81
CA GLN A 239 18.30 -3.85 23.14
C GLN A 239 17.08 -4.70 22.74
N PRO A 240 16.22 -5.12 23.68
CA PRO A 240 15.00 -5.85 23.33
C PRO A 240 14.12 -5.03 22.38
N GLY A 241 13.35 -5.71 21.53
CA GLY A 241 12.46 -5.07 20.57
C GLY A 241 11.71 -6.08 19.72
N THR A 242 10.79 -5.59 18.88
CA THR A 242 9.95 -6.43 18.02
C THR A 242 9.77 -5.83 16.64
N TRP A 243 9.45 -6.66 15.65
CA TRP A 243 9.17 -6.21 14.29
C TRP A 243 7.68 -6.02 14.04
N SER A 244 7.32 -4.92 13.39
CA SER A 244 5.96 -4.65 12.95
C SER A 244 5.91 -4.18 11.50
N PHE A 245 4.76 -4.41 10.87
CA PHE A 245 4.47 -4.06 9.49
C PHE A 245 3.71 -2.73 9.47
N HIS A 246 4.19 -1.77 8.68
CA HIS A 246 3.59 -0.44 8.49
C HIS A 246 3.28 -0.25 7.00
N SER A 247 2.14 0.36 6.69
CA SER A 247 1.73 0.76 5.34
C SER A 247 1.88 2.26 5.13
#